data_AF-A0A6N6PM79-F1
#
_entry.id   AF-A0A6N6PM79-F1
#
_cell.length_a   1.000
_cell.length_b   1.000
_cell.length_c   1.000
_cell.angle_alpha   90.00
_cell.angle_beta   90.00
_cell.angle_gamma   90.00
#
_symmetry.space_group_name_H-M   'P 1'
#
loop_
_entity.id
_entity.type
_entity.pdbx_description
1 polymer ?
#
loop_
_entity_poly.entity_id
_entity_poly.type
_entity_poly.pdbx_seq_one_letter_code
_entity_poly.pdbx_strand_id
1 'polypeptide(L)'
;MSSPETKSKNWSGTGQLRGGRGGIAFFIAAIRLLGPRFCYLLAVFPAVYFSFASPDVPATMDFHRRIFGPQPWWKRRWLVFKHFWSFGRALIDRTAILAGNASKFSFTFDGEQHIHDAVAEGKGVLLLTAHMGNWEAAGHLLSRVKCPINVTGFDKEAPAIRAALDRSSRQHFKLIPLTGAPTDAIQLVAAMRRGELVCMMGDRTYGSISTSVPFLGEPAPFPIGGYVMAAIAGAPIVTVFSLREPGGHYHFFGFPPVRPHRPPHHERDTHLRACAIQFAERLETIVKRDPFQWYNFFPFWEKHPVPNANDQSESHAIPSPVLSATLPLNQPATFNTQHSTSKNQGSLLDQSLSMERSMLNVECAQEGTETAGAKGAPPKPIAHHL
;
A
#
# COMPACT_ATOMS: atom_id res chain seq x y z
N MET A 1 -32.85 16.58 4.13
CA MET A 1 -31.62 17.07 4.78
C MET A 1 -30.58 15.99 4.66
N SER A 2 -29.68 16.12 3.68
CA SER A 2 -28.57 15.20 3.43
C SER A 2 -27.53 15.35 4.54
N SER A 3 -27.18 14.24 5.20
CA SER A 3 -26.05 14.20 6.12
C SER A 3 -24.75 14.54 5.37
N PRO A 4 -23.89 15.42 5.90
CA PRO A 4 -22.65 15.77 5.25
C PRO A 4 -21.71 14.56 5.28
N GLU A 5 -21.28 14.08 4.11
CA GLU A 5 -20.18 13.12 3.98
C GLU A 5 -18.96 13.67 4.72
N THR A 6 -18.60 13.01 5.82
CA THR A 6 -17.37 13.31 6.55
C THR A 6 -16.20 12.77 5.72
N LYS A 7 -15.67 13.60 4.81
CA LYS A 7 -14.35 13.37 4.21
C LYS A 7 -13.36 13.16 5.35
N SER A 8 -12.91 11.92 5.55
CA SER A 8 -11.91 11.62 6.57
C SER A 8 -10.65 12.42 6.25
N LYS A 9 -10.30 13.37 7.11
CA LYS A 9 -9.12 14.24 6.97
C LYS A 9 -7.81 13.54 7.37
N ASN A 10 -7.86 12.23 7.62
CA ASN A 10 -6.77 11.46 8.19
C ASN A 10 -5.88 10.88 7.08
N TRP A 11 -4.57 10.86 7.33
CA TRP A 11 -3.51 10.38 6.44
C TRP A 11 -3.79 9.02 5.74
N SER A 12 -4.52 8.13 6.39
CA SER A 12 -4.52 6.70 6.08
C SER A 12 -5.56 6.20 5.08
N GLY A 13 -6.51 7.02 4.63
CA GLY A 13 -7.63 6.50 3.81
C GLY A 13 -7.48 6.63 2.29
N THR A 14 -6.61 7.52 1.80
CA THR A 14 -6.72 8.02 0.41
C THR A 14 -5.48 7.84 -0.46
N GLY A 15 -4.36 7.35 0.09
CA GLY A 15 -3.10 7.23 -0.65
C GLY A 15 -2.50 8.56 -1.12
N GLN A 16 -2.96 9.71 -0.57
CA GLN A 16 -2.56 11.03 -1.03
C GLN A 16 -1.35 11.55 -0.26
N LEU A 17 -0.22 11.75 -0.97
CA LEU A 17 0.95 12.43 -0.42
C LEU A 17 0.59 13.89 -0.10
N ARG A 18 0.78 14.34 1.15
CA ARG A 18 0.60 15.75 1.58
C ARG A 18 1.74 16.69 1.13
N GLY A 19 2.36 16.40 -0.01
CA GLY A 19 3.37 17.25 -0.63
C GLY A 19 2.78 17.97 -1.83
N GLY A 20 2.94 19.30 -1.89
CA GLY A 20 2.71 20.02 -3.16
C GLY A 20 3.64 19.47 -4.24
N ARG A 21 3.19 19.43 -5.50
CA ARG A 21 3.96 18.88 -6.63
C ARG A 21 5.39 19.44 -6.70
N GLY A 22 5.54 20.75 -6.47
CA GLY A 22 6.85 21.41 -6.42
C GLY A 22 7.76 20.94 -5.28
N GLY A 23 7.21 20.62 -4.11
CA GLY A 23 7.99 20.09 -2.98
C GLY A 23 8.49 18.67 -3.27
N ILE A 24 7.64 17.82 -3.84
CA ILE A 24 8.04 16.45 -4.24
C ILE A 24 9.11 16.49 -5.33
N ALA A 25 8.92 17.32 -6.36
CA ALA A 25 9.90 17.49 -7.43
C ALA A 25 11.25 18.02 -6.91
N PHE A 26 11.22 19.01 -6.00
CA PHE A 26 12.42 19.53 -5.34
C PHE A 26 13.16 18.44 -4.57
N PHE A 27 12.46 17.65 -3.75
CA PHE A 27 13.10 16.56 -2.99
C PHE A 27 13.70 15.50 -3.92
N ILE A 28 13.02 15.13 -5.01
CA ILE A 28 13.57 14.19 -6.00
C ILE A 28 14.83 14.77 -6.66
N ALA A 29 14.82 16.04 -7.06
CA ALA A 29 15.97 16.71 -7.63
C ALA A 29 17.14 16.79 -6.63
N ALA A 30 16.87 17.15 -5.37
CA ALA A 30 17.86 17.21 -4.30
C ALA A 30 18.50 15.83 -4.03
N ILE A 31 17.70 14.75 -4.03
CA ILE A 31 18.21 13.39 -3.86
C ILE A 31 19.16 13.01 -5.00
N ARG A 32 18.83 13.42 -6.24
CA ARG A 32 19.66 13.13 -7.42
C ARG A 32 20.97 13.94 -7.44
N LEU A 33 20.90 15.23 -7.12
CA LEU A 33 22.03 16.15 -7.24
C LEU A 33 22.97 16.12 -6.02
N LEU A 34 22.41 16.05 -4.82
CA LEU A 34 23.14 16.20 -3.56
C LEU A 34 23.22 14.90 -2.74
N GLY A 35 22.46 13.88 -3.15
CA GLY A 35 22.43 12.57 -2.51
C GLY A 35 21.52 12.48 -1.28
N PRO A 36 21.26 11.26 -0.79
CA PRO A 36 20.31 11.01 0.30
C PRO A 36 20.76 11.58 1.65
N ARG A 37 22.08 11.65 1.90
CA ARG A 37 22.63 12.15 3.17
C ARG A 37 22.29 13.63 3.41
N PHE A 38 22.38 14.45 2.37
CA PHE A 38 21.98 15.85 2.43
C PHE A 38 20.47 16.01 2.61
N CYS A 39 19.70 15.18 1.91
CA CYS A 39 18.24 15.21 2.00
C CYS A 39 17.72 14.83 3.39
N TYR A 40 18.45 14.01 4.14
CA TYR A 40 18.14 13.81 5.55
C TYR A 40 18.17 15.15 6.29
N LEU A 41 19.25 15.94 6.21
CA LEU A 41 19.31 17.24 6.90
C LEU A 41 18.12 18.14 6.56
N LEU A 42 17.72 18.17 5.29
CA LEU A 42 16.55 18.93 4.84
C LEU A 42 15.22 18.38 5.38
N ALA A 43 15.10 17.08 5.61
CA ALA A 43 13.88 16.49 6.15
C ALA A 43 13.62 16.84 7.62
N VAL A 44 14.58 17.47 8.32
CA VAL A 44 14.38 17.88 9.72
C VAL A 44 13.29 18.94 9.78
N PHE A 45 13.30 19.90 8.85
CA PHE A 45 12.33 20.99 8.78
C PHE A 45 10.88 20.52 8.61
N PRO A 46 10.53 19.70 7.59
CA PRO A 46 9.17 19.16 7.48
C PRO A 46 8.84 18.23 8.65
N ALA A 47 9.79 17.45 9.19
CA ALA A 47 9.53 16.62 10.36
C ALA A 47 9.15 17.45 11.59
N VAL A 48 9.84 18.57 11.84
CA VAL A 48 9.46 19.55 12.87
C VAL A 48 8.07 20.09 12.54
N TYR A 49 7.83 20.63 11.35
CA TYR A 49 6.52 21.18 10.97
C TYR A 49 5.36 20.21 11.20
N PHE A 50 5.44 18.98 10.66
CA PHE A 50 4.37 17.99 10.79
C PHE A 50 4.19 17.51 12.23
N SER A 51 5.24 17.54 13.05
CA SER A 51 5.11 17.23 14.46
C SER A 51 4.18 18.18 15.19
N PHE A 52 4.04 19.44 14.73
CA PHE A 52 3.16 20.43 15.36
C PHE A 52 1.85 20.66 14.61
N ALA A 53 1.87 20.62 13.29
CA ALA A 53 0.73 21.02 12.44
C ALA A 53 -0.10 19.85 11.91
N SER A 54 0.39 18.61 11.97
CA SER A 54 -0.34 17.49 11.37
C SER A 54 -1.57 17.11 12.20
N PRO A 55 -2.75 16.86 11.57
CA PRO A 55 -3.89 16.27 12.26
C PRO A 55 -3.64 14.83 12.72
N ASP A 56 -2.53 14.22 12.29
CA ASP A 56 -2.15 12.85 12.63
C ASP A 56 -1.43 12.75 13.99
N VAL A 57 -1.05 13.89 14.59
CA VAL A 57 -0.34 13.97 15.88
C VAL A 57 -1.06 13.24 17.03
N PRO A 58 -2.40 13.35 17.21
CA PRO A 58 -3.09 12.63 18.27
C PRO A 58 -2.95 11.10 18.16
N ALA A 59 -3.03 10.54 16.95
CA ALA A 59 -2.92 9.11 16.72
C ALA A 59 -1.52 8.57 17.06
N THR A 60 -0.46 9.25 16.60
CA THR A 60 0.92 8.87 16.94
C THR A 60 1.20 9.05 18.43
N MET A 61 0.59 10.05 19.08
CA MET A 61 0.68 10.23 20.54
C MET A 61 -0.01 9.11 21.32
N ASP A 62 -1.16 8.61 20.87
CA ASP A 62 -1.82 7.46 21.50
C ASP A 62 -0.97 6.19 21.37
N PHE A 63 -0.40 5.95 20.19
CA PHE A 63 0.58 4.88 19.99
C PHE A 63 1.77 5.00 20.96
N HIS A 64 2.39 6.18 21.05
CA HIS A 64 3.53 6.39 21.96
C HIS A 64 3.18 6.19 23.42
N ARG A 65 1.96 6.57 23.84
CA ARG A 65 1.47 6.32 25.20
C ARG A 65 1.43 4.83 25.51
N ARG A 66 1.07 3.98 24.55
CA ARG A 66 0.98 2.52 24.72
C ARG A 66 2.36 1.86 24.83
N ILE A 67 3.35 2.35 24.07
CA ILE A 67 4.73 1.82 24.11
C ILE A 67 5.52 2.35 25.31
N PHE A 68 5.49 3.66 25.54
CA PHE A 68 6.39 4.34 26.49
C PHE A 68 5.69 4.74 27.79
N GLY A 69 4.39 4.48 27.91
CA GLY A 69 3.60 4.93 29.05
C GLY A 69 3.35 6.45 29.07
N PRO A 70 2.86 6.98 30.20
CA PRO A 70 2.68 8.43 30.37
C PRO A 70 4.04 9.13 30.38
N GLN A 71 4.17 10.18 29.57
CA GLN A 71 5.39 10.96 29.43
C GLN A 71 5.07 12.47 29.55
N PRO A 72 6.00 13.29 30.07
CA PRO A 72 5.83 14.75 30.10
C PRO A 72 5.71 15.31 28.69
N TRP A 73 5.04 16.46 28.56
CA TRP A 73 4.65 17.02 27.27
C TRP A 73 5.84 17.18 26.30
N TRP A 74 7.00 17.63 26.78
CA TRP A 74 8.21 17.81 25.96
C TRP A 74 8.75 16.48 25.41
N LYS A 75 8.76 15.41 26.22
CA LYS A 75 9.14 14.06 25.75
C LYS A 75 8.14 13.57 24.71
N ARG A 76 6.84 13.76 24.93
CA ARG A 76 5.82 13.38 23.94
C ARG A 76 6.05 14.07 22.60
N ARG A 77 6.33 15.38 22.60
CA ARG A 77 6.66 16.11 21.36
C ARG A 77 7.93 15.60 20.70
N TRP A 78 8.96 15.29 21.48
CA TRP A 78 10.20 14.71 20.98
C TRP A 78 9.99 13.33 20.34
N LEU A 79 9.16 12.47 20.94
CA LEU A 79 8.80 11.16 20.38
C LEU A 79 8.05 11.30 19.05
N VAL A 80 7.10 12.24 18.98
CA VAL A 80 6.40 12.59 17.73
C VAL A 80 7.38 13.06 16.65
N PHE A 81 8.31 13.94 17.00
CA PHE A 81 9.37 14.38 16.10
C PHE A 81 10.23 13.23 15.59
N LYS A 82 10.73 12.36 16.49
CA LYS A 82 11.49 11.17 16.11
C LYS A 82 10.70 10.27 15.15
N HIS A 83 9.39 10.15 15.35
CA HIS A 83 8.54 9.33 14.52
C HIS A 83 8.38 9.91 13.09
N PHE A 84 8.03 11.20 12.96
CA PHE A 84 7.95 11.87 11.65
C PHE A 84 9.32 11.93 10.95
N TRP A 85 10.39 12.15 11.70
CA TRP A 85 11.75 12.13 11.18
C TRP A 85 12.15 10.75 10.64
N SER A 86 11.81 9.69 11.37
CA SER A 86 11.99 8.30 10.91
C SER A 86 11.24 8.03 9.62
N PHE A 87 9.98 8.45 9.55
CA PHE A 87 9.16 8.33 8.35
C PHE A 87 9.72 9.11 7.15
N GLY A 88 10.15 10.35 7.36
CA GLY A 88 10.78 11.16 6.32
C GLY A 88 12.06 10.52 5.74
N ARG A 89 12.89 9.93 6.60
CA ARG A 89 14.08 9.17 6.16
C ARG A 89 13.70 7.95 5.34
N ALA A 90 12.64 7.22 5.71
CA ALA A 90 12.16 6.08 4.96
C ALA A 90 11.66 6.47 3.57
N LEU A 91 10.96 7.59 3.44
CA LEU A 91 10.53 8.12 2.14
C LEU A 91 11.73 8.52 1.27
N ILE A 92 12.75 9.17 1.83
CA ILE A 92 13.98 9.50 1.12
C ILE A 92 14.68 8.24 0.62
N ASP A 93 14.82 7.24 1.49
CA ASP A 93 15.49 5.98 1.16
C ASP A 93 14.72 5.22 0.08
N ARG A 94 13.39 5.14 0.21
CA ARG A 94 12.50 4.62 -0.83
C ARG A 94 12.76 5.32 -2.16
N THR A 95 12.72 6.65 -2.22
CA THR A 95 12.96 7.39 -3.46
C THR A 95 14.36 7.14 -4.01
N ALA A 96 15.39 7.07 -3.16
CA ALA A 96 16.75 6.79 -3.58
C ALA A 96 16.91 5.37 -4.16
N ILE A 97 16.34 4.36 -3.51
CA ILE A 97 16.33 2.96 -3.97
C ILE A 97 15.62 2.85 -5.32
N LEU A 98 14.43 3.46 -5.45
CA LEU A 98 13.66 3.45 -6.70
C LEU A 98 14.31 4.25 -7.83
N ALA A 99 15.19 5.20 -7.50
CA ALA A 99 16.02 5.92 -8.47
C ALA A 99 17.29 5.15 -8.87
N GLY A 100 17.47 3.90 -8.43
CA GLY A 100 18.62 3.06 -8.77
C GLY A 100 19.84 3.25 -7.87
N ASN A 101 19.74 4.04 -6.80
CA ASN A 101 20.83 4.23 -5.82
C ASN A 101 20.85 3.14 -4.73
N ALA A 102 20.34 1.94 -5.02
CA ALA A 102 20.29 0.84 -4.06
C ALA A 102 21.69 0.42 -3.55
N SER A 103 22.74 0.60 -4.36
CA SER A 103 24.14 0.31 -3.99
C SER A 103 24.69 1.17 -2.84
N LYS A 104 23.99 2.26 -2.46
CA LYS A 104 24.35 3.10 -1.31
C LYS A 104 23.86 2.53 0.02
N PHE A 105 23.08 1.45 -0.01
CA PHE A 105 22.51 0.77 1.15
C PHE A 105 23.12 -0.62 1.27
N SER A 106 23.26 -1.09 2.51
CA SER A 106 23.68 -2.46 2.80
C SER A 106 22.52 -3.23 3.43
N PHE A 107 22.52 -4.56 3.31
CA PHE A 107 21.39 -5.39 3.69
C PHE A 107 21.83 -6.63 4.46
N THR A 108 21.12 -6.95 5.54
CA THR A 108 21.20 -8.24 6.28
C THR A 108 19.85 -8.93 6.20
N PHE A 109 19.87 -10.26 6.10
CA PHE A 109 18.67 -11.06 5.90
C PHE A 109 18.59 -12.19 6.92
N ASP A 110 17.83 -11.95 7.99
CA ASP A 110 17.50 -12.95 8.98
C ASP A 110 16.19 -13.64 8.61
N GLY A 111 16.18 -14.97 8.61
CA GLY A 111 14.97 -15.75 8.30
C GLY A 111 14.58 -15.78 6.82
N GLU A 112 15.46 -15.37 5.91
CA GLU A 112 15.26 -15.45 4.46
C GLU A 112 14.96 -16.90 4.01
N GLN A 113 15.56 -17.90 4.65
CA GLN A 113 15.31 -19.32 4.37
C GLN A 113 13.83 -19.69 4.47
N HIS A 114 13.07 -19.07 5.38
CA HIS A 114 11.63 -19.35 5.53
C HIS A 114 10.83 -19.01 4.28
N ILE A 115 11.29 -18.03 3.49
CA ILE A 115 10.65 -17.64 2.23
C ILE A 115 11.05 -18.62 1.13
N HIS A 116 12.34 -18.95 1.02
CA HIS A 116 12.80 -19.91 0.02
C HIS A 116 12.17 -21.28 0.22
N ASP A 117 12.11 -21.76 1.46
CA ASP A 117 11.48 -23.04 1.81
C ASP A 117 9.98 -23.03 1.47
N ALA A 118 9.27 -21.94 1.82
CA ALA A 118 7.85 -21.80 1.52
C ALA A 118 7.57 -21.72 0.01
N VAL A 119 8.43 -21.05 -0.75
CA VAL A 119 8.33 -20.98 -2.22
C VAL A 119 8.63 -22.34 -2.85
N ALA A 120 9.59 -23.09 -2.31
CA ALA A 120 9.94 -24.43 -2.77
C ALA A 120 8.80 -25.46 -2.59
N GLU A 121 7.84 -25.20 -1.69
CA GLU A 121 6.63 -26.03 -1.57
C GLU A 121 5.73 -25.99 -2.82
N GLY A 122 5.88 -24.98 -3.70
CA GLY A 122 5.10 -24.84 -4.94
C GLY A 122 3.62 -24.50 -4.73
N LYS A 123 3.20 -24.16 -3.51
CA LYS A 123 1.80 -23.83 -3.15
C LYS A 123 1.48 -22.32 -3.24
N GLY A 124 2.45 -21.53 -3.67
CA GLY A 124 2.44 -20.07 -3.56
C GLY A 124 2.68 -19.62 -2.11
N VAL A 125 2.92 -18.32 -1.91
CA VAL A 125 3.24 -17.79 -0.57
C VAL A 125 2.54 -16.45 -0.39
N LEU A 126 1.90 -16.26 0.77
CA LEU A 126 1.47 -14.93 1.22
C LEU A 126 2.57 -14.32 2.10
N LEU A 127 3.29 -13.33 1.58
CA LEU A 127 4.15 -12.48 2.38
C LEU A 127 3.31 -11.41 3.07
N LEU A 128 3.20 -11.50 4.38
CA LEU A 128 2.44 -10.56 5.20
C LEU A 128 3.39 -9.60 5.92
N THR A 129 3.17 -8.31 5.77
CA THR A 129 3.98 -7.27 6.44
C THR A 129 3.08 -6.19 7.05
N ALA A 130 3.68 -5.14 7.61
CA ALA A 130 2.98 -3.99 8.16
C ALA A 130 3.53 -2.70 7.54
N HIS A 131 2.91 -1.56 7.83
CA HIS A 131 3.44 -0.23 7.50
C HIS A 131 4.63 0.11 8.42
N MET A 132 5.66 -0.73 8.38
CA MET A 132 6.83 -0.76 9.24
C MET A 132 8.09 -0.74 8.39
N GLY A 133 8.97 0.23 8.67
CA GLY A 133 10.25 0.36 7.98
C GLY A 133 10.09 0.56 6.48
N ASN A 134 11.04 0.05 5.68
CA ASN A 134 11.06 0.29 4.24
C ASN A 134 10.83 -1.01 3.47
N TRP A 135 9.65 -1.16 2.89
CA TRP A 135 9.29 -2.33 2.11
C TRP A 135 9.88 -2.32 0.70
N GLU A 136 10.22 -1.16 0.12
CA GLU A 136 11.03 -1.12 -1.11
C GLU A 136 12.43 -1.66 -0.92
N ALA A 137 13.02 -1.43 0.26
CA ALA A 137 14.29 -2.05 0.62
C ALA A 137 14.17 -3.59 0.66
N ALA A 138 13.01 -4.12 1.04
CA ALA A 138 12.71 -5.55 0.94
C ALA A 138 12.61 -6.04 -0.52
N GLY A 139 12.40 -5.16 -1.50
CA GLY A 139 12.48 -5.48 -2.93
C GLY A 139 13.81 -6.12 -3.33
N HIS A 140 14.91 -5.78 -2.64
CA HIS A 140 16.20 -6.44 -2.85
C HIS A 140 16.17 -7.91 -2.42
N LEU A 141 15.56 -8.24 -1.28
CA LEU A 141 15.32 -9.65 -0.91
C LEU A 141 14.45 -10.34 -1.95
N LEU A 142 13.34 -9.71 -2.34
CA LEU A 142 12.40 -10.28 -3.29
C LEU A 142 13.06 -10.62 -4.63
N SER A 143 14.01 -9.81 -5.09
CA SER A 143 14.82 -10.11 -6.28
C SER A 143 15.66 -11.40 -6.19
N ARG A 144 15.92 -11.90 -4.97
CA ARG A 144 16.67 -13.14 -4.70
C ARG A 144 15.75 -14.37 -4.68
N VAL A 145 14.44 -14.17 -4.59
CA VAL A 145 13.42 -15.24 -4.58
C VAL A 145 13.04 -15.58 -6.02
N LYS A 146 13.17 -16.83 -6.45
CA LYS A 146 12.94 -17.22 -7.85
C LYS A 146 11.47 -17.59 -8.14
N CYS A 147 10.55 -16.65 -8.00
CA CYS A 147 9.13 -16.85 -8.34
C CYS A 147 8.46 -15.54 -8.81
N PRO A 148 7.33 -15.58 -9.54
CA PRO A 148 6.56 -14.38 -9.85
C PRO A 148 6.02 -13.72 -8.57
N ILE A 149 6.09 -12.39 -8.50
CA ILE A 149 5.77 -11.62 -7.29
C ILE A 149 4.63 -10.67 -7.58
N ASN A 150 3.55 -10.79 -6.81
CA ASN A 150 2.39 -9.92 -6.89
C ASN A 150 2.39 -8.97 -5.69
N VAL A 151 2.39 -7.66 -5.94
CA VAL A 151 2.31 -6.64 -4.89
C VAL A 151 0.90 -6.08 -4.85
N THR A 152 0.29 -6.05 -3.68
CA THR A 152 -1.00 -5.37 -3.49
C THR A 152 -0.79 -3.88 -3.22
N GLY A 153 -1.53 -3.02 -3.89
CA GLY A 153 -1.52 -1.58 -3.61
C GLY A 153 -2.85 -0.95 -4.00
N PHE A 154 -3.19 0.19 -3.40
CA PHE A 154 -4.39 0.94 -3.83
C PHE A 154 -4.15 1.59 -5.20
N ASP A 155 -5.20 1.70 -6.02
CA ASP A 155 -5.15 2.13 -7.43
C ASP A 155 -4.30 3.40 -7.68
N LYS A 156 -4.29 4.34 -6.74
CA LYS A 156 -3.57 5.62 -6.89
C LYS A 156 -2.05 5.50 -6.81
N GLU A 157 -1.53 4.44 -6.18
CA GLU A 157 -0.09 4.18 -6.07
C GLU A 157 0.44 3.36 -7.25
N ALA A 158 -0.47 2.83 -8.08
CA ALA A 158 -0.18 1.84 -9.10
C ALA A 158 0.84 2.28 -10.17
N PRO A 159 0.77 3.48 -10.74
CA PRO A 159 1.70 3.88 -11.82
C PRO A 159 3.13 4.08 -11.31
N ALA A 160 3.29 4.67 -10.12
CA ALA A 160 4.61 4.91 -9.52
C ALA A 160 5.27 3.59 -9.09
N ILE A 161 4.49 2.67 -8.51
CA ILE A 161 4.95 1.33 -8.15
C ILE A 161 5.31 0.53 -9.40
N ARG A 162 4.46 0.50 -10.43
CA ARG A 162 4.75 -0.18 -11.71
C ARG A 162 6.04 0.32 -12.35
N ALA A 163 6.18 1.64 -12.52
CA ALA A 163 7.37 2.22 -13.14
C ALA A 163 8.66 1.96 -12.32
N ALA A 164 8.56 1.83 -11.00
CA ALA A 164 9.66 1.47 -10.12
C ALA A 164 10.04 -0.03 -10.22
N LEU A 165 9.04 -0.89 -10.24
CA LEU A 165 9.22 -2.34 -10.35
C LEU A 165 9.79 -2.74 -11.73
N ASP A 166 9.29 -2.12 -12.81
CA ASP A 166 9.78 -2.32 -14.18
C ASP A 166 11.26 -1.92 -14.35
N ARG A 167 11.73 -0.93 -13.57
CA ARG A 167 13.12 -0.46 -13.57
C ARG A 167 14.05 -1.29 -12.69
N SER A 168 13.53 -1.91 -11.63
CA SER A 168 14.37 -2.53 -10.58
C SER A 168 14.59 -4.04 -10.76
N SER A 169 13.92 -4.70 -11.72
CA SER A 169 13.79 -6.15 -11.69
C SER A 169 13.96 -6.85 -13.03
N ARG A 170 14.80 -7.89 -13.04
CA ARG A 170 14.81 -8.98 -14.06
C ARG A 170 13.71 -10.04 -13.80
N GLN A 171 12.87 -9.83 -12.78
CA GLN A 171 11.73 -10.68 -12.40
C GLN A 171 10.39 -9.95 -12.61
N HIS A 172 9.37 -10.72 -12.98
CA HIS A 172 8.03 -10.22 -13.28
C HIS A 172 7.28 -9.85 -11.99
N PHE A 173 7.45 -8.61 -11.53
CA PHE A 173 6.55 -8.04 -10.54
C PHE A 173 5.22 -7.67 -11.20
N LYS A 174 4.11 -8.03 -10.56
CA LYS A 174 2.76 -7.66 -10.99
C LYS A 174 2.07 -6.90 -9.87
N LEU A 175 1.54 -5.72 -10.18
CA LEU A 175 0.68 -5.02 -9.23
C LEU A 175 -0.75 -5.55 -9.37
N ILE A 176 -1.33 -5.98 -8.26
CA ILE A 176 -2.77 -6.26 -8.14
C ILE A 176 -3.40 -5.09 -7.37
N PRO A 177 -4.20 -4.24 -8.04
CA PRO A 177 -4.87 -3.15 -7.36
C PRO A 177 -5.90 -3.68 -6.35
N LEU A 178 -5.97 -3.02 -5.20
CA LEU A 178 -7.04 -3.21 -4.23
C LEU A 178 -8.08 -2.11 -4.45
N THR A 179 -9.21 -2.49 -5.03
CA THR A 179 -10.38 -1.65 -5.30
C THR A 179 -11.41 -1.73 -4.16
N GLY A 180 -11.28 -2.73 -3.29
CA GLY A 180 -12.27 -3.07 -2.27
C GLY A 180 -13.36 -4.01 -2.78
N ALA A 181 -13.28 -4.43 -4.05
CA ALA A 181 -14.20 -5.38 -4.64
C ALA A 181 -13.86 -6.83 -4.24
N PRO A 182 -14.85 -7.73 -4.12
CA PRO A 182 -14.61 -9.16 -3.89
C PRO A 182 -13.70 -9.81 -4.94
N THR A 183 -13.67 -9.26 -6.16
CA THR A 183 -12.81 -9.71 -7.27
C THR A 183 -11.31 -9.57 -6.98
N ASP A 184 -10.91 -8.65 -6.10
CA ASP A 184 -9.51 -8.48 -5.69
C ASP A 184 -9.00 -9.75 -5.01
N ALA A 185 -9.80 -10.30 -4.08
CA ALA A 185 -9.47 -11.52 -3.35
C ALA A 185 -9.34 -12.73 -4.28
N ILE A 186 -10.18 -12.82 -5.32
CA ILE A 186 -10.13 -13.89 -6.32
C ILE A 186 -8.79 -13.85 -7.08
N GLN A 187 -8.32 -12.67 -7.48
CA GLN A 187 -7.05 -12.53 -8.19
C GLN A 187 -5.86 -12.96 -7.32
N LEU A 188 -5.87 -12.59 -6.03
CA LEU A 188 -4.82 -12.93 -5.08
C LEU A 188 -4.78 -14.44 -4.80
N VAL A 189 -5.94 -15.07 -4.59
CA VAL A 189 -6.06 -16.53 -4.42
C VAL A 189 -5.58 -17.25 -5.68
N ALA A 190 -5.97 -16.76 -6.86
CA ALA A 190 -5.54 -17.35 -8.13
C ALA A 190 -4.02 -17.24 -8.32
N ALA A 191 -3.40 -16.13 -7.92
CA ALA A 191 -1.95 -15.97 -7.93
C ALA A 191 -1.24 -17.00 -7.04
N MET A 192 -1.66 -17.12 -5.78
CA MET A 192 -1.08 -18.12 -4.88
C MET A 192 -1.25 -19.55 -5.41
N ARG A 193 -2.42 -19.90 -5.98
CA ARG A 193 -2.65 -21.21 -6.60
C ARG A 193 -1.76 -21.51 -7.81
N ARG A 194 -1.22 -20.49 -8.48
CA ARG A 194 -0.22 -20.64 -9.56
C ARG A 194 1.21 -20.81 -9.02
N GLY A 195 1.39 -20.93 -7.71
CA GLY A 195 2.72 -20.99 -7.10
C GLY A 195 3.39 -19.62 -6.93
N GLU A 196 2.65 -18.53 -7.14
CA GLU A 196 3.20 -17.18 -7.09
C GLU A 196 3.23 -16.63 -5.66
N LEU A 197 4.12 -15.67 -5.44
CA LEU A 197 4.22 -14.94 -4.19
C LEU A 197 3.29 -13.72 -4.23
N VAL A 198 2.61 -13.45 -3.12
CA VAL A 198 1.73 -12.29 -2.94
C VAL A 198 2.19 -11.49 -1.72
N CYS A 199 2.50 -10.21 -1.88
CA CYS A 199 2.85 -9.29 -0.81
C CYS A 199 1.64 -8.47 -0.38
N MET A 200 1.30 -8.50 0.92
CA MET A 200 0.13 -7.82 1.50
C MET A 200 0.45 -7.14 2.83
N MET A 201 -0.19 -5.99 3.08
CA MET A 201 -0.19 -5.31 4.38
C MET A 201 -1.26 -5.94 5.30
N GLY A 202 -0.84 -6.43 6.46
CA GLY A 202 -1.67 -7.13 7.45
C GLY A 202 -2.05 -6.32 8.68
N ASP A 203 -1.60 -5.07 8.80
CA ASP A 203 -1.79 -4.27 10.01
C ASP A 203 -3.04 -3.38 9.97
N ARG A 204 -3.64 -3.09 8.81
CA ARG A 204 -4.74 -2.12 8.70
C ARG A 204 -5.99 -2.71 8.08
N THR A 205 -7.15 -2.39 8.65
CA THR A 205 -8.43 -2.97 8.20
C THR A 205 -9.01 -2.27 6.99
N TYR A 206 -8.95 -0.93 6.91
CA TYR A 206 -9.58 -0.15 5.84
C TYR A 206 -11.06 -0.51 5.61
N GLY A 207 -11.80 -0.80 6.68
CA GLY A 207 -13.20 -1.22 6.60
C GLY A 207 -13.43 -2.69 6.20
N SER A 208 -12.35 -3.44 5.95
CA SER A 208 -12.44 -4.89 5.73
C SER A 208 -12.81 -5.65 7.00
N ILE A 209 -13.25 -6.89 6.81
CA ILE A 209 -13.56 -7.80 7.91
C ILE A 209 -12.32 -7.99 8.78
N SER A 210 -12.48 -7.78 10.07
CA SER A 210 -11.41 -7.81 11.06
C SER A 210 -11.82 -8.56 12.32
N THR A 211 -10.82 -8.94 13.11
CA THR A 211 -11.02 -9.52 14.43
C THR A 211 -10.22 -8.74 15.47
N SER A 212 -10.76 -8.66 16.68
CA SER A 212 -10.11 -7.97 17.79
C SER A 212 -9.11 -8.90 18.48
N VAL A 213 -7.84 -8.48 18.49
CA VAL A 213 -6.73 -9.24 19.11
C VAL A 213 -5.92 -8.34 20.06
N PRO A 214 -5.28 -8.91 21.10
CA PRO A 214 -4.38 -8.15 21.95
C PRO A 214 -3.21 -7.58 21.14
N PHE A 215 -2.95 -6.28 21.27
CA PHE A 215 -1.79 -5.64 20.66
C PHE A 215 -1.38 -4.40 21.47
N LEU A 216 -0.14 -4.41 21.98
CA LEU A 216 0.39 -3.36 22.86
C LEU A 216 -0.49 -3.10 24.10
N GLY A 217 -0.99 -4.18 24.70
CA GLY A 217 -1.73 -4.15 25.96
C GLY A 217 -3.23 -3.86 25.87
N GLU A 218 -3.75 -3.51 24.69
CA GLU A 218 -5.19 -3.30 24.48
C GLU A 218 -5.69 -4.06 23.24
N PRO A 219 -6.99 -4.38 23.15
CA PRO A 219 -7.57 -5.00 21.96
C PRO A 219 -7.51 -4.05 20.76
N ALA A 220 -7.05 -4.55 19.62
CA ALA A 220 -7.00 -3.80 18.36
C ALA A 220 -7.57 -4.63 17.20
N PRO A 221 -8.20 -3.97 16.21
CA PRO A 221 -8.75 -4.65 15.05
C PRO A 221 -7.66 -5.00 14.03
N PHE A 222 -7.52 -6.29 13.71
CA PHE A 222 -6.62 -6.77 12.65
C PHE A 222 -7.43 -7.40 11.49
N PRO A 223 -7.09 -7.09 10.22
CA PRO A 223 -7.76 -7.67 9.07
C PRO A 223 -7.57 -9.18 9.01
N ILE A 224 -8.62 -9.92 8.64
CA ILE A 224 -8.56 -11.38 8.53
C ILE A 224 -8.56 -11.90 7.08
N GLY A 225 -8.77 -11.02 6.10
CA GLY A 225 -8.88 -11.39 4.69
C GLY A 225 -7.67 -12.16 4.17
N GLY A 226 -6.45 -11.76 4.54
CA GLY A 226 -5.22 -12.46 4.17
C GLY A 226 -5.19 -13.92 4.62
N TYR A 227 -5.60 -14.20 5.86
CA TYR A 227 -5.65 -15.56 6.40
C TYR A 227 -6.69 -16.43 5.70
N VAL A 228 -7.85 -15.86 5.38
CA VAL A 228 -8.90 -16.53 4.60
C VAL A 228 -8.39 -16.87 3.20
N MET A 229 -7.77 -15.92 2.50
CA MET A 229 -7.24 -16.15 1.15
C MET A 229 -6.14 -17.21 1.14
N ALA A 230 -5.20 -17.15 2.09
CA ALA A 230 -4.14 -18.16 2.22
C ALA A 230 -4.71 -19.56 2.50
N ALA A 231 -5.69 -19.69 3.40
CA ALA A 231 -6.39 -20.95 3.65
C ALA A 231 -7.16 -21.47 2.42
N ILE A 232 -7.67 -20.55 1.58
CA ILE A 232 -8.35 -20.91 0.33
C ILE A 232 -7.37 -21.38 -0.74
N ALA A 233 -6.22 -20.74 -0.84
CA ALA A 233 -5.16 -21.11 -1.76
C ALA A 233 -4.38 -22.36 -1.33
N GLY A 234 -4.38 -22.67 -0.03
CA GLY A 234 -3.48 -23.68 0.55
C GLY A 234 -2.04 -23.17 0.69
N ALA A 235 -1.86 -21.84 0.73
CA ALA A 235 -0.55 -21.19 0.75
C ALA A 235 -0.08 -20.92 2.19
N PRO A 236 1.20 -21.17 2.52
CA PRO A 236 1.81 -20.66 3.74
C PRO A 236 1.85 -19.13 3.77
N ILE A 237 1.82 -18.59 5.00
CA ILE A 237 2.00 -17.17 5.29
C ILE A 237 3.36 -16.98 5.95
N VAL A 238 4.22 -16.16 5.36
CA VAL A 238 5.48 -15.75 5.96
C VAL A 238 5.38 -14.29 6.36
N THR A 239 5.58 -14.00 7.65
CA THR A 239 5.58 -12.62 8.15
C THR A 239 6.95 -12.01 7.94
N VAL A 240 7.00 -10.81 7.38
CA VAL A 240 8.27 -10.16 7.02
C VAL A 240 8.30 -8.69 7.41
N PHE A 241 9.45 -8.18 7.82
CA PHE A 241 9.69 -6.75 8.06
C PHE A 241 11.08 -6.34 7.59
N SER A 242 11.25 -5.09 7.16
CA SER A 242 12.53 -4.53 6.73
C SER A 242 12.76 -3.20 7.42
N LEU A 243 13.69 -3.18 8.38
CA LEU A 243 13.93 -2.04 9.24
C LEU A 243 15.24 -1.37 8.90
N ARG A 244 15.26 -0.04 9.02
CA ARG A 244 16.44 0.76 8.80
C ARG A 244 17.29 0.80 10.07
N GLU A 245 18.55 0.43 9.95
CA GLU A 245 19.56 0.53 10.98
C GLU A 245 20.47 1.78 10.75
N PRO A 246 21.36 2.11 11.71
CA PRO A 246 22.35 3.16 11.52
C PRO A 246 23.19 2.96 10.24
N GLY A 247 23.73 4.05 9.70
CA GLY A 247 24.61 3.97 8.52
C GLY A 247 23.92 3.75 7.17
N GLY A 248 22.60 3.62 7.11
CA GLY A 248 21.90 3.27 5.87
C GLY A 248 21.89 1.76 5.61
N HIS A 249 22.05 0.97 6.67
CA HIS A 249 21.87 -0.46 6.64
C HIS A 249 20.37 -0.81 6.77
N TYR A 250 19.93 -1.87 6.09
CA TYR A 250 18.59 -2.41 6.18
C TYR A 250 18.64 -3.85 6.67
N HIS A 251 17.92 -4.12 7.74
CA HIS A 251 17.84 -5.44 8.34
C HIS A 251 16.45 -6.02 8.08
N PHE A 252 16.44 -7.13 7.35
CA PHE A 252 15.26 -7.91 7.03
C PHE A 252 15.03 -9.03 8.05
N PHE A 253 13.77 -9.19 8.48
CA PHE A 253 13.32 -10.25 9.38
C PHE A 253 12.22 -11.06 8.70
N GLY A 254 12.48 -12.35 8.47
CA GLY A 254 11.50 -13.36 8.07
C GLY A 254 11.18 -14.26 9.26
N PHE A 255 9.88 -14.44 9.54
CA PHE A 255 9.43 -15.34 10.60
C PHE A 255 9.05 -16.71 10.04
N PRO A 256 9.08 -17.79 10.85
CA PRO A 256 8.61 -19.10 10.41
C PRO A 256 7.21 -19.08 9.80
N PRO A 257 6.94 -19.87 8.74
CA PRO A 257 5.67 -19.85 8.04
C PRO A 257 4.53 -20.36 8.92
N VAL A 258 3.39 -19.65 8.89
CA VAL A 258 2.11 -20.10 9.43
C VAL A 258 1.30 -20.73 8.29
N ARG A 259 0.69 -21.89 8.52
CA ARG A 259 -0.08 -22.60 7.50
C ARG A 259 -1.56 -22.61 7.88
N PRO A 260 -2.34 -21.59 7.49
CA PRO A 260 -3.76 -21.56 7.79
C PRO A 260 -4.48 -22.65 7.00
N HIS A 261 -5.40 -23.35 7.65
CA HIS A 261 -6.30 -24.33 7.03
C HIS A 261 -7.75 -23.85 7.10
N ARG A 262 -8.66 -24.63 6.49
CA ARG A 262 -10.11 -24.41 6.59
C ARG A 262 -10.69 -25.36 7.64
N PRO A 263 -10.86 -24.93 8.89
CA PRO A 263 -11.51 -25.76 9.91
C PRO A 263 -13.02 -25.89 9.63
N PRO A 264 -13.73 -26.77 10.37
CA PRO A 264 -15.19 -26.78 10.40
C PRO A 264 -15.77 -25.38 10.70
N HIS A 265 -16.98 -25.12 10.21
CA HIS A 265 -17.58 -23.77 10.25
C HIS A 265 -17.60 -23.13 11.66
N HIS A 266 -17.84 -23.93 12.71
CA HIS A 266 -17.92 -23.45 14.09
C HIS A 266 -16.56 -23.04 14.69
N GLU A 267 -15.44 -23.49 14.13
CA GLU A 267 -14.08 -23.17 14.58
C GLU A 267 -13.40 -22.08 13.73
N ARG A 268 -14.03 -21.69 12.61
CA ARG A 268 -13.44 -20.77 11.63
C ARG A 268 -12.98 -19.46 12.27
N ASP A 269 -13.84 -18.81 13.05
CA ASP A 269 -13.54 -17.49 13.60
C ASP A 269 -12.44 -17.56 14.66
N THR A 270 -12.42 -18.64 15.46
CA THR A 270 -11.35 -18.94 16.43
C THR A 270 -10.00 -19.14 15.73
N HIS A 271 -9.98 -19.92 14.65
CA HIS A 271 -8.76 -20.18 13.86
C HIS A 271 -8.20 -18.92 13.20
N LEU A 272 -9.07 -18.11 12.57
CA LEU A 272 -8.67 -16.84 11.96
C LEU A 272 -8.16 -15.84 12.99
N ARG A 273 -8.79 -15.81 14.18
CA ARG A 273 -8.31 -15.01 15.31
C ARG A 273 -6.94 -15.48 15.80
N ALA A 274 -6.68 -16.78 15.87
CA ALA A 274 -5.37 -17.32 16.24
C ALA A 274 -4.28 -16.93 15.23
N CYS A 275 -4.59 -16.92 13.92
CA CYS A 275 -3.67 -16.42 12.90
C CYS A 275 -3.37 -14.92 13.08
N ALA A 276 -4.40 -14.12 13.37
CA ALA A 276 -4.26 -12.70 13.63
C ALA A 276 -3.43 -12.40 14.89
N ILE A 277 -3.60 -13.18 15.96
CA ILE A 277 -2.78 -13.08 17.19
C ILE A 277 -1.31 -13.32 16.87
N GLN A 278 -0.99 -14.39 16.14
CA GLN A 278 0.41 -14.69 15.77
C GLN A 278 1.05 -13.56 14.95
N PHE A 279 0.32 -12.95 14.03
CA PHE A 279 0.83 -11.79 13.30
C PHE A 279 1.02 -10.58 14.22
N ALA A 280 0.04 -10.29 15.09
CA ALA A 280 0.10 -9.18 16.04
C ALA A 280 1.28 -9.32 17.01
N GLU A 281 1.58 -10.53 17.51
CA GLU A 281 2.72 -10.80 18.38
C GLU A 281 4.07 -10.57 17.67
N ARG A 282 4.19 -11.00 16.42
CA ARG A 282 5.38 -10.76 15.59
C ARG A 282 5.58 -9.28 15.32
N LEU A 283 4.50 -8.57 14.97
CA LEU A 283 4.53 -7.13 14.80
C LEU A 283 4.91 -6.44 16.11
N GLU A 284 4.30 -6.82 17.23
CA GLU A 284 4.56 -6.26 18.56
C GLU A 284 6.02 -6.43 18.96
N THR A 285 6.63 -7.59 18.67
CA THR A 285 8.05 -7.84 18.90
C THR A 285 8.92 -6.82 18.18
N ILE A 286 8.65 -6.57 16.89
CA ILE A 286 9.42 -5.63 16.08
C ILE A 286 9.12 -4.17 16.47
N VAL A 287 7.87 -3.83 16.75
CA VAL A 287 7.46 -2.49 17.19
C VAL A 287 8.10 -2.14 18.52
N LYS A 288 8.19 -3.07 19.47
CA LYS A 288 8.87 -2.83 20.76
C LYS A 288 10.36 -2.57 20.58
N ARG A 289 11.01 -3.21 19.59
CA ARG A 289 12.42 -2.98 19.28
C ARG A 289 12.65 -1.63 18.60
N ASP A 290 11.85 -1.31 17.59
CA ASP A 290 12.01 -0.13 16.72
C ASP A 290 10.69 0.67 16.58
N PRO A 291 10.18 1.29 17.66
CA PRO A 291 8.83 1.85 17.68
C PRO A 291 8.61 3.01 16.70
N PHE A 292 9.66 3.77 16.37
CA PHE A 292 9.57 4.90 15.43
C PHE A 292 9.56 4.46 13.96
N GLN A 293 9.70 3.17 13.67
CA GLN A 293 9.66 2.65 12.31
C GLN A 293 8.29 2.11 11.93
N TRP A 294 7.37 1.95 12.90
CA TRP A 294 5.99 1.61 12.59
C TRP A 294 5.18 2.88 12.36
N TYR A 295 4.92 3.20 11.10
CA TYR A 295 4.36 4.48 10.66
C TYR A 295 2.85 4.59 10.91
N ASN A 296 2.48 4.47 12.18
CA ASN A 296 1.12 4.59 12.67
C ASN A 296 0.76 6.06 12.92
N PHE A 297 0.17 6.67 11.90
CA PHE A 297 -0.34 8.04 11.89
C PHE A 297 -1.89 8.06 11.85
N PHE A 298 -2.53 6.96 12.26
CA PHE A 298 -3.98 6.82 12.20
C PHE A 298 -4.52 6.18 13.49
N PRO A 299 -5.81 6.36 13.81
CA PRO A 299 -6.38 5.84 15.06
C PRO A 299 -6.55 4.31 15.00
N PHE A 300 -5.44 3.58 15.16
CA PHE A 300 -5.33 2.13 14.97
C PHE A 300 -6.26 1.31 15.88
N TRP A 301 -6.46 1.75 17.12
CA TRP A 301 -7.28 1.05 18.11
C TRP A 301 -8.77 1.43 18.04
N GLU A 302 -9.16 2.40 17.21
CA GLU A 302 -10.56 2.75 17.05
C GLU A 302 -11.29 1.71 16.18
N LYS A 303 -12.52 1.38 16.55
CA LYS A 303 -13.37 0.51 15.72
C LYS A 303 -13.80 1.30 14.49
N HIS A 304 -13.27 0.96 13.33
CA HIS A 304 -13.81 1.45 12.07
C HIS A 304 -15.10 0.68 11.76
N PRO A 305 -16.23 1.37 11.53
CA PRO A 305 -17.45 0.70 11.12
C PRO A 305 -17.22 -0.02 9.79
N VAL A 306 -17.56 -1.31 9.75
CA VAL A 306 -17.66 -2.06 8.49
C VAL A 306 -18.90 -1.52 7.77
N PRO A 307 -18.82 -1.05 6.51
CA PRO A 307 -20.01 -0.67 5.76
C PRO A 307 -20.97 -1.86 5.71
N ASN A 308 -22.18 -1.70 6.25
CA ASN A 308 -23.18 -2.76 6.27
C ASN A 308 -23.64 -3.04 4.83
N ALA A 309 -23.67 -4.32 4.44
CA ALA A 309 -24.23 -4.74 3.13
C ALA A 309 -25.72 -4.37 2.95
N ASN A 310 -26.41 -4.06 4.05
CA ASN A 310 -27.82 -3.63 4.04
C ASN A 310 -28.00 -2.12 3.77
N ASP A 311 -26.95 -1.31 3.76
CA ASP A 311 -27.06 0.13 3.47
C ASP A 311 -27.16 0.44 1.96
N GLN A 312 -27.07 -0.59 1.11
CA GLN A 312 -27.27 -0.49 -0.35
C GLN A 312 -28.65 -0.94 -0.83
N SER A 313 -29.55 -1.38 0.05
CA SER A 313 -30.90 -1.81 -0.35
C SER A 313 -31.95 -0.68 -0.41
N GLU A 314 -31.63 0.54 -0.01
CA GLU A 314 -32.60 1.65 0.03
C GLU A 314 -32.41 2.75 -1.03
N SER A 315 -31.31 2.76 -1.81
CA SER A 315 -31.08 3.86 -2.77
C SER A 315 -31.36 3.55 -4.25
N HIS A 316 -31.76 2.33 -4.62
CA HIS A 316 -32.14 2.01 -6.01
C HIS A 316 -33.30 1.01 -6.09
N ALA A 317 -34.50 1.46 -5.72
CA ALA A 317 -35.72 0.85 -6.25
C ALA A 317 -35.88 1.27 -7.72
N ILE A 318 -35.42 0.43 -8.65
CA ILE A 318 -35.87 0.43 -10.04
C ILE A 318 -36.79 -0.80 -10.18
N PRO A 319 -38.03 -0.65 -10.67
CA PRO A 319 -39.01 -1.74 -10.67
C PRO A 319 -38.62 -2.86 -11.65
N SER A 320 -38.81 -4.10 -11.22
CA SER A 320 -38.62 -5.32 -12.01
C SER A 320 -39.45 -5.31 -13.30
N PRO A 321 -38.89 -5.64 -14.47
CA PRO A 321 -39.67 -6.13 -15.60
C PRO A 321 -39.83 -7.65 -15.50
N VAL A 322 -41.09 -8.06 -15.65
CA VAL A 322 -41.59 -9.43 -15.74
C VAL A 322 -40.93 -10.18 -16.91
N LEU A 323 -40.59 -11.46 -16.69
CA LEU A 323 -40.12 -12.41 -17.70
C LEU A 323 -41.16 -12.61 -18.81
N SER A 324 -40.74 -12.61 -20.08
CA SER A 324 -41.31 -13.54 -21.07
C SER A 324 -40.38 -13.78 -22.27
N ALA A 325 -39.94 -15.03 -22.37
CA ALA A 325 -39.83 -15.88 -23.56
C ALA A 325 -38.81 -15.63 -24.70
N THR A 326 -38.15 -16.77 -25.01
CA THR A 326 -37.75 -17.30 -26.34
C THR A 326 -36.29 -17.10 -26.80
N LEU A 327 -35.53 -18.19 -26.73
CA LEU A 327 -34.25 -18.46 -27.42
C LEU A 327 -34.44 -18.52 -28.96
N PRO A 328 -33.38 -18.25 -29.73
CA PRO A 328 -32.88 -19.33 -30.58
C PRO A 328 -31.35 -19.48 -30.63
N LEU A 329 -30.95 -20.71 -30.98
CA LEU A 329 -29.61 -21.22 -31.24
C LEU A 329 -28.88 -20.51 -32.41
N ASN A 330 -27.53 -20.59 -32.34
CA ASN A 330 -26.60 -21.08 -33.37
C ASN A 330 -25.49 -20.11 -33.90
N GLN A 331 -24.25 -20.61 -33.74
CA GLN A 331 -23.04 -20.51 -34.59
C GLN A 331 -21.88 -19.52 -34.28
N PRO A 332 -20.61 -19.94 -34.56
CA PRO A 332 -19.40 -19.46 -33.90
C PRO A 332 -18.51 -18.56 -34.78
N ALA A 333 -17.63 -17.75 -34.17
CA ALA A 333 -16.61 -16.99 -34.89
C ALA A 333 -15.19 -17.21 -34.35
N THR A 334 -14.40 -17.79 -35.25
CA THR A 334 -12.95 -17.93 -35.44
C THR A 334 -11.99 -17.01 -34.66
N PHE A 335 -10.92 -17.66 -34.15
CA PHE A 335 -9.66 -17.09 -33.68
C PHE A 335 -8.75 -16.77 -34.87
N ASN A 336 -8.06 -15.64 -34.86
CA ASN A 336 -6.96 -15.37 -35.82
C ASN A 336 -5.72 -14.84 -35.08
N THR A 337 -4.61 -15.54 -35.29
CA THR A 337 -3.27 -15.30 -34.75
C THR A 337 -2.42 -14.63 -35.82
N GLN A 338 -1.67 -13.56 -35.49
CA GLN A 338 -0.51 -13.16 -36.29
C GLN A 338 0.68 -12.75 -35.40
N HIS A 339 1.79 -13.44 -35.66
CA HIS A 339 3.16 -13.08 -35.31
C HIS A 339 3.66 -11.96 -36.22
N SER A 340 4.52 -11.07 -35.70
CA SER A 340 5.56 -10.41 -36.51
C SER A 340 6.78 -10.06 -35.66
N THR A 341 7.95 -10.23 -36.27
CA THR A 341 9.31 -10.30 -35.74
C THR A 341 10.14 -9.05 -36.03
N SER A 342 10.91 -8.62 -35.01
CA SER A 342 12.27 -8.05 -34.96
C SER A 342 12.83 -7.00 -35.96
N LYS A 343 13.71 -6.14 -35.37
CA LYS A 343 14.78 -5.26 -35.91
C LYS A 343 14.31 -3.84 -36.30
N ASN A 344 15.02 -2.75 -36.00
CA ASN A 344 16.44 -2.58 -35.68
C ASN A 344 16.70 -1.29 -34.88
N GLN A 345 17.91 -1.24 -34.31
CA GLN A 345 18.54 -0.18 -33.52
C GLN A 345 18.59 1.20 -34.20
N GLY A 346 18.39 2.25 -33.40
CA GLY A 346 18.67 3.65 -33.74
C GLY A 346 18.70 4.54 -32.49
N SER A 347 19.88 5.10 -32.19
CA SER A 347 20.15 6.32 -31.40
C SER A 347 19.73 6.36 -29.91
N LEU A 348 20.69 6.07 -29.01
CA LEU A 348 20.59 6.29 -27.56
C LEU A 348 20.44 7.78 -27.16
N LEU A 349 20.72 8.71 -28.06
CA LEU A 349 20.53 10.15 -27.84
C LEU A 349 19.10 10.59 -28.18
N ASP A 350 18.48 10.04 -29.23
CA ASP A 350 17.05 10.25 -29.52
C ASP A 350 16.13 9.58 -28.51
N GLN A 351 16.54 8.45 -27.93
CA GLN A 351 15.80 7.83 -26.82
C GLN A 351 15.85 8.68 -25.55
N SER A 352 16.93 9.42 -25.30
CA SER A 352 17.02 10.34 -24.15
C SER A 352 16.14 11.59 -24.29
N LEU A 353 16.06 12.16 -25.50
CA LEU A 353 15.21 13.32 -25.79
C LEU A 353 13.73 12.96 -25.96
N SER A 354 13.44 11.74 -26.45
CA SER A 354 12.11 11.14 -26.43
C SER A 354 11.67 10.74 -25.00
N MET A 355 12.61 10.28 -24.15
CA MET A 355 12.43 10.07 -22.70
C MET A 355 12.09 11.36 -21.94
N GLU A 356 12.74 12.47 -22.25
CA GLU A 356 12.48 13.79 -21.65
C GLU A 356 11.10 14.32 -22.04
N ARG A 357 10.71 14.20 -23.32
CA ARG A 357 9.36 14.58 -23.78
C ARG A 357 8.27 13.66 -23.23
N SER A 358 8.55 12.39 -22.98
CA SER A 358 7.60 11.44 -22.37
C SER A 358 7.34 11.75 -20.89
N MET A 359 8.36 12.12 -20.11
CA MET A 359 8.17 12.56 -18.72
C MET A 359 7.33 13.85 -18.61
N LEU A 360 7.55 14.81 -19.49
CA LEU A 360 6.76 16.05 -19.55
C LEU A 360 5.33 15.83 -20.09
N ASN A 361 5.14 14.97 -21.10
CA ASN A 361 3.82 14.72 -21.69
C ASN A 361 2.90 13.87 -20.81
N VAL A 362 3.44 12.97 -19.96
CA VAL A 362 2.64 12.23 -18.96
C VAL A 362 2.13 13.16 -17.86
N GLU A 363 2.85 14.24 -17.54
CA GLU A 363 2.40 15.26 -16.59
C GLU A 363 1.45 16.29 -17.22
N CYS A 364 1.54 16.54 -18.54
CA CYS A 364 0.68 17.47 -19.28
C CYS A 364 -0.64 16.83 -19.75
N ALA A 365 -0.67 15.52 -20.03
CA ALA A 365 -1.91 14.80 -20.39
C ALA A 365 -2.93 14.71 -19.23
N GLN A 366 -2.57 15.15 -18.02
CA GLN A 366 -3.48 15.33 -16.89
C GLN A 366 -4.33 16.62 -16.98
N GLU A 367 -4.16 17.46 -18.01
CA GLU A 367 -4.87 18.76 -18.14
C GLU A 367 -5.91 18.84 -19.27
N GLY A 368 -6.22 17.74 -19.97
CA GLY A 368 -7.11 17.79 -21.15
C GLY A 368 -8.40 16.99 -21.03
N THR A 369 -9.33 17.33 -20.13
CA THR A 369 -10.78 17.00 -20.23
C THR A 369 -11.60 17.73 -19.17
N GLU A 370 -11.59 19.07 -19.18
CA GLU A 370 -12.62 19.82 -18.44
C GLU A 370 -12.89 21.22 -19.02
N THR A 371 -13.23 21.33 -20.30
CA THR A 371 -13.98 22.49 -20.80
C THR A 371 -14.85 22.13 -22.01
N ALA A 372 -16.09 21.69 -21.78
CA ALA A 372 -17.20 21.82 -22.73
C ALA A 372 -18.52 21.45 -22.05
N GLY A 373 -19.20 22.43 -21.44
CA GLY A 373 -20.50 22.17 -20.83
C GLY A 373 -21.11 23.30 -20.02
N ALA A 374 -21.13 24.53 -20.53
CA ALA A 374 -22.00 25.58 -19.97
C ALA A 374 -22.54 26.47 -21.09
N LYS A 375 -23.66 26.05 -21.69
CA LYS A 375 -24.49 26.89 -22.57
C LYS A 375 -25.42 27.74 -21.69
N GLY A 376 -25.22 29.05 -21.76
CA GLY A 376 -26.23 30.11 -21.93
C GLY A 376 -27.46 30.17 -21.03
N ALA A 377 -27.58 31.27 -20.27
CA ALA A 377 -28.84 31.99 -20.05
C ALA A 377 -28.57 33.52 -19.99
N PRO A 378 -29.48 34.38 -20.50
CA PRO A 378 -29.19 35.76 -20.93
C PRO A 378 -29.35 36.82 -19.82
N PRO A 379 -28.88 38.07 -20.03
CA PRO A 379 -28.83 39.10 -19.00
C PRO A 379 -30.20 39.76 -18.78
N LYS A 380 -30.52 40.10 -17.53
CA LYS A 380 -31.61 41.02 -17.18
C LYS A 380 -31.08 42.41 -16.84
N PRO A 381 -31.85 43.48 -17.14
CA PRO A 381 -31.32 44.82 -17.28
C PRO A 381 -31.31 45.60 -15.95
N ILE A 382 -30.44 46.59 -15.94
CA ILE A 382 -30.30 47.65 -14.95
C ILE A 382 -31.55 48.54 -14.97
N ALA A 383 -32.12 48.84 -13.80
CA ALA A 383 -33.12 49.89 -13.64
C ALA A 383 -32.74 50.80 -12.47
N HIS A 384 -32.90 52.09 -12.72
CA HIS A 384 -32.53 53.25 -11.93
C HIS A 384 -33.31 53.40 -10.62
N HIS A 385 -32.66 54.13 -9.69
CA HIS A 385 -33.21 54.92 -8.58
C HIS A 385 -34.74 55.07 -8.49
N LEU A 386 -35.33 54.59 -7.40
CA LEU A 386 -35.80 55.38 -6.24
C LEU A 386 -36.28 54.45 -5.13
#